data_AF-A0A850GEV8-F1
#
_entry.id   AF-A0A850GEV8-F1
#
_cell.length_a   1.000
_cell.length_b   1.000
_cell.length_c   1.000
_cell.angle_alpha   90.00
_cell.angle_beta   90.00
_cell.angle_gamma   90.00
#
_symmetry.space_group_name_H-M   'P 1'
#
loop_
_entity.id
_entity.type
_entity.pdbx_description
1 polymer ?
#
loop_
_entity_poly.entity_id
_entity_poly.type
_entity_poly.pdbx_seq_one_letter_code
_entity_poly.pdbx_strand_id
1 'polypeptide(L)'
;MTLPKPTSITPSMALANLGRILGTTPSALTPDSISDAAGSTHWTSINNWEQYEDAKLAIMANLLPTPFKGNLMVVSDHSLTSNGGGLAVASSQLKELVAGHLILFGECLFNGDVIIAELGGSLIWMFHHEGAYTLFDRTL
;
A
#
# COMPACT_ATOMS: atom_id res chain seq x y z
N MET A 1 -21.34 -11.37 -3.42
CA MET A 1 -20.91 -10.48 -4.53
C MET A 1 -19.42 -10.73 -4.71
N THR A 2 -18.97 -11.24 -5.84
CA THR A 2 -17.54 -11.48 -6.10
C THR A 2 -16.90 -10.17 -6.52
N LEU A 3 -15.89 -9.70 -5.79
CA LEU A 3 -15.11 -8.54 -6.21
C LEU A 3 -14.41 -8.87 -7.54
N PRO A 4 -14.53 -8.03 -8.58
CA PRO A 4 -13.74 -8.21 -9.78
C PRO A 4 -12.25 -8.17 -9.43
N LYS A 5 -11.45 -9.07 -10.02
CA LYS A 5 -10.01 -9.08 -9.79
C LYS A 5 -9.43 -7.73 -10.26
N PRO A 6 -8.66 -7.02 -9.41
CA PRO A 6 -8.02 -5.77 -9.80
C PRO A 6 -7.07 -5.94 -10.98
N THR A 7 -6.89 -4.87 -11.76
CA THR A 7 -5.95 -4.85 -12.88
C THR A 7 -4.52 -4.75 -12.36
N SER A 8 -3.59 -5.56 -12.89
CA SER A 8 -2.17 -5.50 -12.53
C SER A 8 -1.50 -4.21 -13.04
N ILE A 9 -0.56 -3.69 -12.26
CA ILE A 9 0.37 -2.61 -12.59
C ILE A 9 1.76 -3.23 -12.68
N THR A 10 2.56 -2.89 -13.70
CA THR A 10 3.92 -3.41 -13.84
C THR A 10 4.87 -2.79 -12.80
N PRO A 11 5.99 -3.46 -12.44
CA PRO A 11 7.01 -2.87 -11.57
C PRO A 11 7.49 -1.50 -12.05
N SER A 12 7.70 -1.32 -13.36
CA SER A 12 8.16 -0.06 -13.93
C SER A 12 7.13 1.06 -13.79
N MET A 13 5.84 0.78 -13.98
CA MET A 13 4.77 1.76 -13.77
C MET A 13 4.64 2.11 -12.28
N ALA A 14 4.81 1.13 -11.40
CA ALA A 14 4.76 1.33 -9.96
C ALA A 14 5.87 2.26 -9.46
N LEU A 15 7.13 1.96 -9.83
CA LEU A 15 8.29 2.79 -9.51
C LEU A 15 8.18 4.20 -10.11
N ALA A 16 7.68 4.32 -11.35
CA ALA A 16 7.45 5.62 -11.98
C ALA A 16 6.40 6.46 -11.23
N ASN A 17 5.31 5.85 -10.76
CA ASN A 17 4.30 6.57 -9.98
C ASN A 17 4.85 7.03 -8.63
N LEU A 18 5.59 6.18 -7.92
CA LEU A 18 6.25 6.54 -6.66
C LEU A 18 7.26 7.66 -6.87
N GLY A 19 8.09 7.55 -7.92
CA GLY A 19 9.09 8.57 -8.26
C GLY A 19 8.48 9.93 -8.54
N ARG A 20 7.31 9.97 -9.20
CA ARG A 20 6.55 11.20 -9.41
C ARG A 20 6.09 11.84 -8.09
N ILE A 21 5.65 11.05 -7.11
CA ILE A 21 5.17 11.56 -5.82
C ILE A 21 6.35 12.03 -4.95
N LEU A 22 7.41 11.23 -4.88
CA LEU A 22 8.59 11.47 -4.04
C LEU A 22 9.51 12.56 -4.61
N GLY A 23 9.46 12.80 -5.92
CA GLY A 23 10.42 13.65 -6.64
C GLY A 23 11.76 12.94 -6.94
N THR A 24 11.91 11.68 -6.52
CA THR A 24 13.03 10.79 -6.85
C THR A 24 12.53 9.35 -6.90
N THR A 25 13.09 8.52 -7.78
CA THR A 25 12.66 7.13 -7.94
C THR A 25 13.27 6.26 -6.84
N PRO A 26 12.47 5.52 -6.06
CA PRO A 26 12.99 4.58 -5.07
C PRO A 26 13.67 3.40 -5.77
N SER A 27 14.63 2.76 -5.11
CA SER A 27 15.39 1.63 -5.67
C SER A 27 14.56 0.35 -5.81
N ALA A 28 13.52 0.19 -5.00
CA ALA A 28 12.65 -0.98 -5.00
C ALA A 28 11.24 -0.62 -4.51
N LEU A 29 10.30 -1.55 -4.70
CA LEU A 29 8.93 -1.49 -4.18
C LEU A 29 8.86 -2.04 -2.75
N THR A 30 9.66 -1.46 -1.85
CA THR A 30 9.64 -1.78 -0.41
C THR A 30 9.46 -0.51 0.41
N PRO A 31 8.87 -0.58 1.61
CA PRO A 31 8.71 0.57 2.48
C PRO A 31 10.06 1.21 2.84
N ASP A 32 11.13 0.42 3.02
CA ASP A 32 12.49 0.93 3.26
C ASP A 32 12.99 1.79 2.10
N SER A 33 12.96 1.26 0.87
CA SER A 33 13.44 1.99 -0.32
C SER A 33 12.64 3.26 -0.58
N ILE A 34 11.33 3.24 -0.26
CA ILE A 34 10.47 4.41 -0.39
C ILE A 34 10.73 5.42 0.72
N SER A 35 10.95 4.96 1.95
CA SER A 35 11.28 5.82 3.09
C SER A 35 12.61 6.53 2.89
N ASP A 36 13.62 5.82 2.39
CA ASP A 36 14.93 6.39 2.03
C ASP A 36 14.78 7.48 0.95
N ALA A 37 13.96 7.21 -0.07
CA ALA A 37 13.66 8.17 -1.13
C ALA A 37 12.84 9.38 -0.65
N ALA A 38 11.98 9.20 0.35
CA ALA A 38 11.20 10.26 0.98
C ALA A 38 12.06 11.15 1.90
N GLY A 39 13.23 10.68 2.34
CA GLY A 39 14.17 11.39 3.20
C GLY A 39 13.81 11.34 4.70
N SER A 40 12.60 11.73 5.07
CA SER A 40 12.10 11.57 6.44
C SER A 40 10.64 11.14 6.47
N THR A 41 10.36 10.09 7.22
CA THR A 41 9.02 9.56 7.47
C THR A 41 8.80 9.42 8.98
N HIS A 42 7.54 9.47 9.41
CA HIS A 42 7.17 9.34 10.82
C HIS A 42 6.38 8.06 11.01
N TRP A 43 7.10 7.02 11.44
CA TRP A 43 6.54 5.69 11.65
C TRP A 43 5.81 5.59 12.98
N THR A 44 4.63 4.98 12.94
CA THR A 44 3.82 4.63 14.12
C THR A 44 3.75 3.11 14.24
N SER A 45 4.19 2.57 15.37
CA SER A 45 4.21 1.14 15.63
C SER A 45 2.87 0.61 16.15
N ILE A 46 2.51 -0.59 15.74
CA ILE A 46 1.40 -1.39 16.22
C ILE A 46 1.98 -2.69 16.80
N ASN A 47 1.96 -2.80 18.12
CA ASN A 47 2.48 -3.98 18.79
C ASN A 47 1.56 -5.20 18.56
N ASN A 48 2.17 -6.37 18.34
CA ASN A 48 1.48 -7.65 18.11
C ASN A 48 0.46 -7.56 16.94
N TRP A 49 0.84 -6.85 15.89
CA TRP A 49 -0.03 -6.58 14.74
C TRP A 49 -0.53 -7.88 14.08
N GLU A 50 0.28 -8.95 14.13
CA GLU A 50 0.00 -10.27 13.58
C GLU A 50 -1.22 -10.95 14.23
N GLN A 51 -1.66 -10.47 15.41
CA GLN A 51 -2.84 -10.99 16.12
C GLN A 51 -4.16 -10.36 15.62
N TYR A 52 -4.10 -9.40 14.71
CA TYR A 52 -5.26 -8.66 14.25
C TYR A 52 -5.63 -9.03 12.82
N GLU A 53 -6.93 -9.09 12.55
CA GLU A 53 -7.45 -9.23 11.19
C GLU A 53 -7.20 -7.97 10.35
N ASP A 54 -7.10 -8.13 9.03
CA ASP A 54 -6.78 -7.04 8.09
C ASP A 54 -7.69 -5.82 8.26
N ALA A 55 -9.00 -6.03 8.44
CA ALA A 55 -9.96 -4.95 8.62
C ALA A 55 -9.67 -4.12 9.89
N LYS A 56 -9.20 -4.76 10.96
CA LYS A 56 -8.83 -4.09 12.20
C LYS A 56 -7.50 -3.35 12.05
N LEU A 57 -6.50 -3.97 11.42
CA LEU A 57 -5.22 -3.34 11.12
C LEU A 57 -5.40 -2.10 10.25
N ALA A 58 -6.22 -2.17 9.21
CA ALA A 58 -6.48 -1.04 8.32
C ALA A 58 -7.11 0.17 9.03
N ILE A 59 -7.85 -0.04 10.13
CA ILE A 59 -8.37 1.04 10.96
C ILE A 59 -7.28 1.56 11.91
N MET A 60 -6.61 0.66 12.64
CA MET A 60 -5.56 1.01 13.61
C MET A 60 -4.37 1.74 12.97
N ALA A 61 -4.06 1.37 11.74
CA ALA A 61 -2.98 1.92 10.95
C ALA A 61 -3.40 3.14 10.10
N ASN A 62 -4.58 3.71 10.39
CA ASN A 62 -5.15 4.86 9.68
C ASN A 62 -5.26 4.70 8.16
N LEU A 63 -5.25 3.48 7.63
CA LEU A 63 -5.40 3.24 6.20
C LEU A 63 -6.78 3.64 5.69
N LEU A 64 -7.85 3.11 6.30
CA LEU A 64 -9.23 3.40 5.84
C LEU A 64 -9.66 4.87 6.07
N PRO A 65 -9.23 5.54 7.15
CA PRO A 65 -9.46 6.98 7.30
C PRO A 65 -8.66 7.88 6.35
N THR A 66 -7.60 7.37 5.69
CA THR A 66 -6.76 8.18 4.79
C THR A 66 -7.61 8.70 3.61
N PRO A 67 -7.59 10.01 3.31
CA PRO A 67 -8.48 10.63 2.34
C PRO A 67 -7.99 10.46 0.88
N PHE A 68 -7.72 9.22 0.50
CA PHE A 68 -7.32 8.84 -0.85
C PHE A 68 -8.33 9.27 -1.91
N LYS A 69 -7.82 9.61 -3.10
CA LYS A 69 -8.62 10.04 -4.25
C LYS A 69 -8.28 9.22 -5.49
N GLY A 70 -9.29 9.05 -6.35
CA GLY A 70 -9.11 8.43 -7.66
C GLY A 70 -8.72 6.96 -7.56
N ASN A 71 -7.77 6.54 -8.41
CA ASN A 71 -7.25 5.19 -8.41
C ASN A 71 -5.99 5.09 -7.56
N LEU A 72 -5.81 3.93 -6.93
CA LEU A 72 -4.70 3.58 -6.08
C LEU A 72 -3.88 2.48 -6.73
N MET A 73 -2.58 2.55 -6.52
CA MET A 73 -1.68 1.42 -6.64
C MET A 73 -1.56 0.76 -5.27
N VAL A 74 -1.86 -0.53 -5.19
CA VAL A 74 -1.64 -1.37 -4.00
C VAL A 74 -0.55 -2.37 -4.31
N VAL A 75 0.56 -2.32 -3.57
CA VAL A 75 1.61 -3.33 -3.59
C VAL A 75 1.54 -4.08 -2.27
N SER A 76 1.47 -5.39 -2.36
CA SER A 76 1.51 -6.35 -1.25
C SER A 76 2.50 -7.46 -1.59
N ASP A 77 2.81 -8.33 -0.64
CA ASP A 77 3.61 -9.55 -0.88
C ASP A 77 3.09 -10.36 -2.08
N HIS A 78 1.77 -10.46 -2.24
CA HIS A 78 1.14 -11.05 -3.42
C HIS A 78 1.66 -10.44 -4.73
N SER A 79 1.72 -9.11 -4.76
CA SER A 79 2.09 -8.36 -5.95
C SER A 79 3.55 -8.62 -6.30
N LEU A 80 4.43 -8.63 -5.31
CA LEU A 80 5.87 -8.84 -5.51
C LEU A 80 6.18 -10.26 -6.02
N THR A 81 5.45 -11.27 -5.54
CA THR A 81 5.66 -12.67 -5.91
C THR A 81 5.00 -13.07 -7.23
N SER A 82 3.84 -12.50 -7.57
CA SER A 82 3.05 -12.90 -8.75
C SER A 82 3.37 -12.13 -10.02
N ASN A 83 3.65 -10.82 -9.93
CA ASN A 83 3.85 -9.96 -11.09
C ASN A 83 4.99 -8.92 -10.90
N GLY A 84 5.57 -8.82 -9.70
CA GLY A 84 6.63 -7.90 -9.32
C GLY A 84 6.20 -6.42 -9.23
N GLY A 85 4.91 -6.12 -9.38
CA GLY A 85 4.37 -4.77 -9.48
C GLY A 85 3.29 -4.49 -8.43
N GLY A 86 2.09 -4.09 -8.86
CA GLY A 86 0.98 -3.77 -7.96
C GLY A 86 -0.39 -4.03 -8.56
N LEU A 87 -1.44 -3.58 -7.87
CA LEU A 87 -2.83 -3.66 -8.26
C LEU A 87 -3.42 -2.26 -8.39
N ALA A 88 -4.15 -2.00 -9.48
CA ALA A 88 -4.92 -0.78 -9.67
C ALA A 88 -6.32 -0.95 -9.04
N VAL A 89 -6.63 -0.16 -8.02
CA VAL A 89 -7.88 -0.25 -7.24
C VAL A 89 -8.47 1.14 -7.08
N ALA A 90 -9.78 1.33 -7.32
CA ALA A 90 -10.40 2.61 -7.02
C ALA A 90 -10.37 2.86 -5.50
N SER A 91 -10.09 4.09 -5.06
CA SER A 91 -10.11 4.45 -3.63
C SER A 91 -11.43 4.08 -2.93
N SER A 92 -12.55 4.17 -3.64
CA SER A 92 -13.88 3.74 -3.16
C SER A 92 -14.02 2.22 -2.95
N GLN A 93 -13.09 1.42 -3.46
CA GLN A 93 -13.05 -0.05 -3.34
C GLN A 93 -11.99 -0.54 -2.35
N LEU A 94 -11.25 0.36 -1.71
CA LEU A 94 -10.14 0.00 -0.82
C LEU A 94 -10.62 -0.84 0.37
N LYS A 95 -11.77 -0.48 0.95
CA LYS A 95 -12.35 -1.23 2.08
C LYS A 95 -12.71 -2.66 1.68
N GLU A 96 -13.30 -2.83 0.51
CA GLU A 96 -13.66 -4.13 -0.04
C GLU A 96 -12.42 -4.95 -0.37
N LEU A 97 -11.36 -4.34 -0.90
CA LEU A 97 -10.08 -5.01 -1.12
C LEU A 97 -9.50 -5.54 0.19
N VAL A 98 -9.43 -4.71 1.23
CA VAL A 98 -8.93 -5.10 2.56
C VAL A 98 -9.72 -6.30 3.09
N ALA A 99 -11.05 -6.24 3.04
CA ALA A 99 -11.89 -7.33 3.54
C ALA A 99 -11.84 -8.61 2.67
N GLY A 100 -11.52 -8.47 1.38
CA GLY A 100 -11.56 -9.55 0.40
C GLY A 100 -10.20 -10.12 0.01
N HIS A 101 -9.08 -9.54 0.45
CA HIS A 101 -7.74 -9.89 -0.03
C HIS A 101 -7.42 -11.38 0.16
N LEU A 102 -7.65 -11.91 1.37
CA LEU A 102 -7.46 -13.33 1.69
C LEU A 102 -8.27 -14.26 0.78
N ILE A 103 -9.50 -13.88 0.44
CA ILE A 103 -10.37 -14.68 -0.45
C ILE A 103 -9.87 -14.61 -1.89
N LEU A 104 -9.42 -13.44 -2.34
CA LEU A 104 -9.00 -13.21 -3.72
C LEU A 104 -7.63 -13.81 -4.04
N PHE A 105 -6.71 -13.80 -3.08
CA PHE A 105 -5.30 -14.10 -3.31
C PHE A 105 -4.75 -15.23 -2.44
N GLY A 106 -5.50 -15.68 -1.42
CA GLY A 106 -5.07 -16.77 -0.54
C GLY A 106 -4.14 -16.35 0.59
N GLU A 107 -3.91 -15.04 0.77
CA GLU A 107 -3.07 -14.46 1.82
C GLU A 107 -3.65 -13.17 2.41
N CYS A 108 -3.33 -12.87 3.66
CA CYS A 108 -3.70 -11.61 4.30
C CYS A 108 -3.06 -10.43 3.54
N LEU A 109 -3.73 -9.28 3.50
CA LEU A 109 -3.13 -8.07 2.94
C LEU A 109 -1.93 -7.64 3.79
N PHE A 110 -2.09 -7.66 5.10
CA PHE A 110 -1.00 -7.44 6.05
C PHE A 110 -0.36 -8.80 6.37
N ASN A 111 0.47 -9.30 5.46
CA ASN A 111 1.29 -10.50 5.66
C ASN A 111 2.81 -10.19 5.63
N GLY A 112 3.14 -8.90 5.47
CA GLY A 112 4.48 -8.39 5.22
C GLY A 112 4.40 -6.90 4.91
N ASP A 113 5.11 -6.48 3.86
CA ASP A 113 5.13 -5.07 3.46
C ASP A 113 3.91 -4.72 2.60
N VAL A 114 3.33 -3.54 2.84
CA VAL A 114 2.21 -3.01 2.06
C VAL A 114 2.48 -1.57 1.67
N ILE A 115 2.29 -1.23 0.40
CA ILE A 115 2.39 0.14 -0.11
C ILE A 115 1.10 0.47 -0.83
N ILE A 116 0.48 1.60 -0.47
CA ILE A 116 -0.73 2.10 -1.12
C ILE A 116 -0.48 3.54 -1.53
N ALA A 117 -0.45 3.81 -2.84
CA ALA A 117 -0.14 5.13 -3.38
C ALA A 117 -1.21 5.60 -4.37
N GLU A 118 -1.49 6.89 -4.41
CA GLU A 118 -2.40 7.44 -5.41
C GLU A 118 -1.79 7.42 -6.82
N LEU A 119 -2.55 6.94 -7.80
CA LEU A 119 -2.21 7.08 -9.22
C LEU A 119 -2.57 8.49 -9.68
N GLY A 120 -1.57 9.36 -9.73
CA GLY A 120 -1.72 10.78 -10.10
C GLY A 120 -1.91 11.74 -8.92
N GLY A 121 -2.02 11.24 -7.69
CA GLY A 121 -2.13 12.05 -6.48
C GLY A 121 -0.79 12.31 -5.78
N SER A 122 -0.82 12.57 -4.48
CA SER A 122 0.35 12.96 -3.65
C SER A 122 0.57 12.09 -2.42
N LEU A 123 -0.33 11.14 -2.14
CA LEU A 123 -0.26 10.30 -0.96
C LEU A 123 0.43 8.96 -1.23
N ILE A 124 1.28 8.55 -0.30
CA ILE A 124 1.81 7.20 -0.17
C ILE A 124 1.62 6.76 1.28
N TRP A 125 0.78 5.75 1.49
CA TRP A 125 0.66 5.06 2.75
C TRP A 125 1.48 3.78 2.71
N MET A 126 2.16 3.46 3.81
CA MET A 126 3.02 2.28 3.90
C MET A 126 2.81 1.55 5.22
N PHE A 127 2.90 0.23 5.15
CA PHE A 127 3.02 -0.69 6.27
C PHE A 127 4.29 -1.51 6.09
N HIS A 128 5.07 -1.60 7.16
CA HIS A 128 6.28 -2.40 7.23
C HIS A 128 5.99 -3.70 7.97
N HIS A 129 6.63 -4.79 7.56
CA HIS A 129 6.47 -6.12 8.17
C HIS A 129 6.83 -6.19 9.67
N GLU A 130 7.46 -5.17 10.23
CA GLU A 130 7.69 -5.03 11.69
C GLU A 130 6.47 -4.45 12.45
N GLY A 131 5.34 -4.25 11.77
CA GLY A 131 4.14 -3.69 12.39
C GLY A 131 4.18 -2.18 12.54
N ALA A 132 4.90 -1.48 11.68
CA ALA A 132 4.95 -0.02 11.66
C ALA A 132 4.26 0.52 10.41
N TYR A 133 3.59 1.67 10.53
CA TYR A 133 2.98 2.33 9.37
C TYR A 133 3.32 3.82 9.33
N THR A 134 3.23 4.41 8.15
CA THR A 134 3.38 5.84 7.93
C THR A 134 2.51 6.31 6.77
N LEU A 135 2.18 7.60 6.76
CA LEU A 135 1.61 8.30 5.61
C LEU A 135 2.61 9.37 5.18
N PHE A 136 3.06 9.29 3.94
CA PHE A 136 3.77 10.36 3.26
C PHE A 136 2.78 11.18 2.43
N ASP A 137 2.84 12.49 2.57
CA ASP A 137 2.05 13.45 1.80
C ASP A 137 2.99 14.52 1.23
N ARG A 138 3.08 14.60 -0.10
CA ARG A 138 3.92 15.60 -0.77
C ARG A 138 3.37 17.03 -0.68
N THR A 139 2.12 17.21 -0.25
CA THR A 139 1.48 18.54 -0.17
C THR A 139 1.70 19.26 1.15
N LEU A 140 2.27 18.57 2.14
CA LEU A 140 2.67 19.12 3.43
C LEU A 140 4.15 19.51 3.41
#